data_AF-A0A356W6A4-F1
#
_entry.id   AF-A0A356W6A4-F1
#
_cell.length_a   1.000
_cell.length_b   1.000
_cell.length_c   1.000
_cell.angle_alpha   90.00
_cell.angle_beta   90.00
_cell.angle_gamma   90.00
#
_symmetry.space_group_name_H-M   'P 1'
#
loop_
_entity.id
_entity.type
_entity.pdbx_description
1 polymer ?
#
loop_
_entity_poly.entity_id
_entity_poly.type
_entity_poly.pdbx_seq_one_letter_code
_entity_poly.pdbx_strand_id
1 'polypeptide(L)' 'MKQAWIPFASRPVPRYTSYPTAADFAPDVSEPDARLWASATTPDKPVSVYIHVPFCEKLCFYCG' A
#
# COMPACT_ATOMS: atom_id res chain seq x y z
N MET A 1 -18.64 9.61 -18.36
CA MET A 1 -18.97 8.33 -17.72
C MET A 1 -20.41 7.98 -18.12
N LYS A 2 -20.73 6.75 -18.56
CA LYS A 2 -22.10 6.41 -18.98
C LYS A 2 -23.02 6.43 -17.75
N GLN A 3 -24.21 7.05 -17.86
CA GLN A 3 -25.19 7.12 -16.76
C GLN A 3 -25.51 5.74 -16.17
N ALA A 4 -25.54 4.71 -17.04
CA ALA A 4 -25.77 3.31 -16.66
C ALA A 4 -24.71 2.72 -15.70
N TRP A 5 -23.54 3.35 -15.57
CA TRP A 5 -22.45 2.85 -14.72
C TRP A 5 -22.44 3.43 -13.31
N ILE A 6 -23.17 4.53 -13.09
CA ILE A 6 -23.23 5.22 -11.80
C ILE A 6 -23.65 4.29 -10.66
N PRO A 7 -24.67 3.41 -10.81
CA PRO A 7 -25.07 2.51 -9.72
C PRO A 7 -24.00 1.49 -9.33
N PHE A 8 -23.05 1.19 -10.21
CA PHE A 8 -21.94 0.28 -9.92
C PHE A 8 -20.76 1.01 -9.30
N ALA A 9 -20.44 2.21 -9.82
CA ALA A 9 -19.34 3.04 -9.32
C ALA A 9 -19.58 3.58 -7.91
N SER A 10 -20.84 3.74 -7.48
CA SER A 10 -21.20 4.22 -6.14
C SER A 10 -21.27 3.12 -5.07
N ARG A 11 -21.02 1.85 -5.42
CA ARG A 11 -21.07 0.74 -4.45
C ARG A 11 -19.82 0.76 -3.58
N PRO A 12 -19.95 0.51 -2.26
CA PRO A 12 -18.79 0.23 -1.42
C PRO A 12 -18.05 -1.00 -1.97
N VAL A 13 -16.78 -0.81 -2.34
CA VAL A 13 -15.87 -1.87 -2.78
C VAL A 13 -14.62 -1.84 -1.90
N PRO A 14 -13.88 -2.96 -1.77
CA PRO A 14 -12.60 -2.94 -1.10
C PRO A 14 -11.66 -1.91 -1.73
N ARG A 15 -10.98 -1.14 -0.89
CA ARG A 15 -9.90 -0.26 -1.35
C ARG A 15 -8.65 -1.12 -1.53
N TYR A 16 -8.29 -1.40 -2.77
CA TYR A 16 -7.07 -2.12 -3.10
C TYR A 16 -5.89 -1.15 -3.19
N THR A 17 -5.20 -0.94 -2.06
CA THR A 17 -3.95 -0.16 -2.00
C THR A 17 -2.75 -0.96 -2.52
N SER A 18 -2.83 -2.29 -2.45
CA SER A 18 -1.85 -3.24 -2.96
C SER A 18 -2.53 -4.57 -3.29
N TYR A 19 -1.83 -5.43 -4.04
CA TYR A 19 -2.20 -6.82 -4.22
C TYR A 19 -0.93 -7.71 -4.16
N PRO A 20 -0.87 -8.73 -3.27
CA PRO A 20 -1.83 -9.03 -2.19
C PRO A 20 -2.02 -7.87 -1.20
N THR A 21 -3.07 -7.93 -0.40
CA THR A 21 -3.43 -6.86 0.54
C THR A 21 -2.57 -6.95 1.80
N ALA A 22 -2.57 -5.89 2.62
CA ALA A 22 -1.89 -5.94 3.92
C ALA A 22 -2.48 -6.99 4.89
N ALA A 23 -3.73 -7.42 4.68
CA ALA A 23 -4.35 -8.49 5.45
C ALA A 23 -3.74 -9.87 5.15
N ASP A 24 -3.02 -10.00 4.04
CA ASP A 24 -2.32 -11.22 3.63
C ASP A 24 -0.89 -11.29 4.20
N PHE A 25 -0.46 -10.31 5.01
CA PHE A 25 0.86 -10.36 5.64
C PHE A 25 0.93 -11.50 6.66
N ALA A 26 1.99 -12.29 6.58
CA ALA A 26 2.26 -13.41 7.45
C ALA A 26 3.58 -13.20 8.22
N PRO A 27 3.71 -13.78 9.42
CA PRO A 27 4.88 -13.59 10.28
C PRO A 27 6.12 -14.38 9.84
N ASP A 28 6.02 -15.13 8.74
CA ASP A 28 7.08 -15.96 8.16
C ASP A 28 8.06 -15.15 7.30
N VAL A 29 7.72 -13.92 6.91
CA VAL A 29 8.63 -13.01 6.21
C VAL A 29 9.58 -12.34 7.19
N SER A 30 10.89 -12.46 6.92
CA SER A 30 11.96 -11.99 7.79
C SER A 30 12.96 -11.08 7.05
N GLU A 31 13.92 -10.51 7.80
CA GLU A 31 14.97 -9.65 7.21
C GLU A 31 15.81 -10.34 6.12
N PRO A 32 16.23 -11.62 6.28
CA PRO A 32 16.91 -12.36 5.21
C PRO A 32 16.12 -12.42 3.89
N ASP A 33 14.80 -12.59 3.95
CA ASP A 33 13.94 -12.63 2.75
C ASP A 33 13.94 -11.27 2.05
N ALA A 34 13.77 -10.19 2.82
CA ALA A 34 13.79 -8.83 2.30
C ALA A 34 15.14 -8.49 1.65
N ARG A 35 16.26 -8.92 2.24
CA ARG A 35 17.61 -8.75 1.69
C ARG A 35 17.78 -9.50 0.37
N LEU A 36 17.28 -10.73 0.29
CA LEU A 36 17.31 -11.53 -0.94
C LEU A 36 16.50 -10.88 -2.05
N TRP A 37 15.31 -10.35 -1.75
CA TRP A 37 14.48 -9.67 -2.75
C TRP A 37 15.13 -8.36 -3.24
N ALA A 38 15.73 -7.60 -2.32
CA ALA A 38 16.44 -6.38 -2.68
C ALA A 38 17.65 -6.67 -3.60
N SER A 39 18.43 -7.71 -3.31
CA SER A 39 19.60 -8.09 -4.12
C SER A 39 19.24 -8.63 -5.51
N ALA A 40 18.01 -9.12 -5.69
CA ALA A 40 17.48 -9.54 -6.99
C ALA A 40 17.09 -8.36 -7.91
N THR A 41 17.14 -7.11 -7.43
CA THR A 41 16.85 -5.92 -8.24
C THR A 41 18.03 -5.57 -9.14
N THR A 42 17.76 -5.18 -10.39
CA THR A 42 18.85 -4.79 -11.33
C THR A 42 19.40 -3.41 -10.98
N PRO A 43 20.73 -3.16 -11.10
CA PRO A 43 21.36 -1.90 -10.68
C PRO A 43 20.85 -0.63 -11.38
N ASP A 44 20.23 -0.78 -12.55
CA ASP A 44 19.67 0.29 -13.37
C ASP A 44 18.24 0.70 -12.94
N LYS A 45 17.63 0.00 -11.98
CA LYS A 45 16.28 0.33 -11.49
C LYS A 45 16.33 1.54 -10.55
N PRO A 46 15.47 2.57 -10.77
CA PRO A 46 15.37 3.68 -9.84
C PRO A 46 14.79 3.20 -8.49
N VAL A 47 15.32 3.76 -7.41
CA VAL A 47 14.87 3.46 -6.04
C VAL A 47 13.87 4.54 -5.60
N SER A 48 12.72 4.10 -5.08
CA SER A 48 11.77 4.97 -4.38
C SER A 48 11.90 4.74 -2.87
N VAL A 49 11.97 5.84 -2.09
CA VAL A 49 12.13 5.77 -0.63
C VAL A 49 10.89 6.34 0.04
N TYR A 50 10.30 5.58 0.94
CA TYR A 50 9.20 6.00 1.81
C TYR A 50 9.72 6.21 3.24
N ILE A 51 9.40 7.36 3.84
CA ILE A 51 9.72 7.68 5.23
C ILE A 51 8.40 7.98 5.95
N HIS A 52 8.14 7.24 7.02
CA HIS A 52 6.96 7.46 7.85
C HIS A 52 7.24 8.53 8.92
N VAL A 53 6.50 9.64 8.90
CA VAL A 53 6.52 10.66 9.96
C VAL A 53 5.21 10.55 10.75
N PRO A 54 5.22 9.92 11.93
CA PRO A 54 3.99 9.59 12.68
C PRO A 54 3.47 10.76 13.54
N PHE A 55 3.95 11.98 13.32
CA PHE A 55 3.67 13.12 14.18
C PHE A 55 2.86 14.18 13.45
N CYS A 56 1.79 14.63 14.10
CA CYS A 56 0.94 15.73 13.65
C CYS A 56 0.96 16.84 14.70
N GLU A 57 0.87 18.09 14.27
CA GLU A 57 0.81 19.26 15.17
C GLU A 57 -0.43 19.24 16.08
N LYS A 58 -1.54 18.72 15.56
CA LYS A 58 -2.83 18.67 16.26
C LYS A 58 -3.63 17.43 15.90
N LEU A 59 -4.56 17.08 16.79
CA LEU A 59 -5.51 15.99 16.57
C LEU A 59 -6.61 16.39 15.58
N CYS A 60 -6.90 15.52 14.62
CA CYS A 60 -8.04 15.64 13.71
C CYS A 60 -9.01 14.47 13.94
N PHE A 61 -10.31 14.76 14.13
CA PHE A 61 -11.33 13.72 14.38
C PHE A 61 -11.67 12.85 13.17
N TYR A 62 -11.19 13.22 11.99
CA TYR A 62 -11.38 12.48 10.73
C TYR A 62 -10.11 11.73 10.29
N CYS A 63 -9.03 11.75 11.10
CA CYS A 63 -7.77 11.12 10.71
C CYS A 63 -7.87 9.59 10.87
N GLY A 64 -7.77 8.87 9.75
CA GLY A 64 -7.88 7.42 9.65
C GLY A 64 -8.04 7.01 8.19
#